data_AF-A0A9W8CNB7-F1
#
_entry.id   AF-A0A9W8CNB7-F1
#
_cell.length_a   1.000
_cell.length_b   1.000
_cell.length_c   1.000
_cell.angle_alpha   90.00
_cell.angle_beta   90.00
_cell.angle_gamma   90.00
#
_symmetry.space_group_name_H-M   'P 1'
#
loop_
_entity.id
_entity.type
_entity.pdbx_description
1 polymer ?
#
loop_
_entity_poly.entity_id
_entity_poly.type
_entity_poly.pdbx_seq_one_letter_code
_entity_poly.pdbx_strand_id
1 'polypeptide(L)'
;ARSSILDHVDRALELVMPVHPLHVPAVLAMFGFARLLPFSLPAAAQASLRTVVPELPVPFGLNLKLPLGIKTSSALRTVSPWSAFVGPRITQAIPHILRGAPVEGALLVAGEPASAVSADPDFDIAKYLCCVVRQDAEHLCHSRGERVIVAAALTDYSDDGVGAAVRHWKLETLAERQAFLQSYADRLFDAFLPPILNHGFAFEAHPQNTLLRVDASTGEVRGFVVRDFGGIKVHQPTFRASTGADIEMLPDSCTEAHTMDEVFDLAHHTLVQCQLHRLIRVLGLHYRGGGWAIVRSSFERRVPSDHPLRLAWYQATFELKCF
;
A
#
# COMPACT_ATOMS: atom_id res chain seq x y z
N ALA A 1 10.55 -36.43 -16.90
CA ALA A 1 10.91 -35.16 -16.23
C ALA A 1 10.01 -34.06 -16.80
N ARG A 2 9.38 -33.23 -15.97
CA ARG A 2 8.66 -32.05 -16.49
C ARG A 2 9.73 -31.07 -17.00
N SER A 3 9.67 -30.64 -18.26
CA SER A 3 10.60 -29.62 -18.77
C SER A 3 10.42 -28.34 -17.96
N SER A 4 11.52 -27.74 -17.52
CA SER A 4 11.50 -26.43 -16.89
C SER A 4 11.08 -25.37 -17.91
N ILE A 5 10.39 -24.31 -17.47
CA ILE A 5 10.14 -23.13 -18.33
C ILE A 5 11.45 -22.54 -18.87
N LEU A 6 12.53 -22.68 -18.08
CA LEU A 6 13.86 -22.19 -18.45
C LEU A 6 14.52 -23.02 -19.55
N ASP A 7 14.03 -24.23 -19.85
CA ASP A 7 14.54 -25.06 -20.95
C ASP A 7 14.03 -24.58 -22.31
N HIS A 8 13.05 -23.65 -22.33
CA HIS A 8 12.40 -23.13 -23.54
C HIS A 8 12.89 -21.73 -23.93
N VAL A 9 13.91 -21.21 -23.26
CA VAL A 9 14.44 -19.85 -23.46
C VAL A 9 15.96 -19.83 -23.50
N ASP A 10 16.53 -18.97 -24.34
CA ASP A 10 17.95 -18.64 -24.26
C ASP A 10 18.17 -17.68 -23.08
N ARG A 11 18.65 -18.20 -21.95
CA ARG A 11 18.84 -17.43 -20.71
C ARG A 11 19.87 -16.30 -20.83
N ALA A 12 20.69 -16.28 -21.88
CA ALA A 12 21.62 -15.18 -22.13
C ALA A 12 20.96 -14.01 -22.87
N LEU A 13 19.84 -14.25 -23.57
CA LEU A 13 19.20 -13.28 -24.45
C LEU A 13 17.74 -12.96 -24.06
N GLU A 14 17.08 -13.86 -23.34
CA GLU A 14 15.65 -13.79 -23.06
C GLU A 14 15.37 -13.73 -21.56
N LEU A 15 14.39 -12.90 -21.20
CA LEU A 15 13.81 -12.82 -19.86
C LEU A 15 12.39 -13.38 -19.89
N VAL A 16 12.09 -14.30 -18.97
CA VAL A 16 10.72 -14.81 -18.77
C VAL A 16 9.93 -13.82 -17.93
N MET A 17 8.87 -13.26 -18.51
CA MET A 17 7.98 -12.33 -17.84
C MET A 17 6.60 -12.97 -17.60
N PRO A 18 6.06 -12.96 -16.37
CA PRO A 18 4.67 -13.34 -16.15
C PRO A 18 3.75 -12.26 -16.73
N VAL A 19 2.67 -12.68 -17.40
CA VAL A 19 1.69 -11.77 -18.00
C VAL A 19 0.29 -12.22 -17.60
N HIS A 20 -0.55 -11.28 -17.20
CA HIS A 20 -1.95 -11.57 -16.92
C HIS A 20 -2.65 -12.06 -18.21
N PRO A 21 -3.42 -13.17 -18.22
CA PRO A 21 -4.00 -13.73 -19.45
C PRO A 21 -4.80 -12.72 -20.28
N LEU A 22 -5.63 -11.91 -19.61
CA LEU A 22 -6.40 -10.83 -20.25
C LEU A 22 -5.54 -9.67 -20.81
N HIS A 23 -4.24 -9.61 -20.49
CA HIS A 23 -3.32 -8.59 -21.00
C HIS A 23 -2.43 -9.09 -22.14
N VAL A 24 -2.36 -10.41 -22.37
CA VAL A 24 -1.55 -11.02 -23.44
C VAL A 24 -1.79 -10.37 -24.81
N PRO A 25 -3.04 -10.08 -25.25
CA PRO A 25 -3.27 -9.44 -26.55
C PRO A 25 -2.58 -8.07 -26.69
N ALA A 26 -2.53 -7.28 -25.62
CA ALA A 26 -1.86 -5.98 -25.63
C ALA A 26 -0.35 -6.14 -25.77
N VAL A 27 0.24 -7.11 -25.05
CA VAL A 27 1.68 -7.39 -25.13
C VAL A 27 2.08 -7.83 -26.55
N LEU A 28 1.35 -8.77 -27.14
CA LEU A 28 1.67 -9.28 -28.49
C LEU A 28 1.46 -8.22 -29.58
N ALA A 29 0.53 -7.28 -29.39
CA ALA A 29 0.31 -6.18 -30.32
C ALA A 29 1.39 -5.09 -30.22
N MET A 30 1.89 -4.80 -29.02
CA MET A 30 2.83 -3.71 -28.77
C MET A 30 4.30 -4.13 -28.89
N PHE A 31 4.63 -5.38 -28.56
CA PHE A 31 6.01 -5.85 -28.45
C PHE A 31 6.27 -7.01 -29.42
N GLY A 32 6.69 -6.68 -30.64
CA GLY A 32 6.96 -7.69 -31.69
C GLY A 32 8.10 -8.68 -31.36
N PHE A 33 8.94 -8.37 -30.37
CA PHE A 33 9.97 -9.28 -29.85
C PHE A 33 9.41 -10.28 -28.82
N ALA A 34 8.23 -10.05 -28.26
CA ALA A 34 7.65 -10.91 -27.26
C ALA A 34 7.03 -12.16 -27.90
N ARG A 35 7.36 -13.33 -27.36
CA ARG A 35 6.72 -14.59 -27.73
C ARG A 35 6.03 -15.21 -26.51
N LEU A 36 4.85 -15.78 -26.73
CA LEU A 36 4.12 -16.46 -25.67
C LEU A 36 4.70 -17.87 -25.47
N LEU A 37 5.01 -18.22 -24.22
CA LEU A 37 5.41 -19.57 -23.84
C LEU A 37 4.16 -20.40 -23.44
N PRO A 38 4.13 -21.72 -23.70
CA PRO A 38 2.98 -22.58 -23.41
C PRO A 38 2.91 -22.99 -21.92
N PHE A 39 3.16 -22.05 -21.02
CA PHE A 39 3.13 -22.25 -19.57
C PHE A 39 2.14 -21.30 -18.91
N SER A 40 1.39 -21.83 -17.94
CA SER A 40 0.47 -21.06 -17.11
C SER A 40 0.50 -21.60 -15.70
N LEU A 41 0.33 -20.71 -14.72
CA LEU A 41 0.20 -21.06 -13.31
C LEU A 41 -1.11 -20.44 -12.78
N PRO A 42 -2.01 -21.22 -12.16
CA PRO A 42 -3.16 -20.68 -11.48
C PRO A 42 -2.74 -19.68 -10.40
N ALA A 43 -3.49 -18.59 -10.28
CA ALA A 43 -3.21 -17.54 -9.31
C ALA A 43 -4.50 -16.83 -8.91
N ALA A 44 -4.64 -16.54 -7.61
CA ALA A 44 -5.79 -15.83 -7.08
C ALA A 44 -5.57 -14.31 -7.19
N ALA A 45 -6.51 -13.59 -7.82
CA ALA A 45 -6.47 -12.14 -7.89
C ALA A 45 -6.85 -11.49 -6.54
N GLN A 46 -6.13 -10.45 -6.16
CA GLN A 46 -6.48 -9.59 -5.02
C GLN A 46 -7.42 -8.46 -5.44
N ALA A 47 -7.82 -7.59 -4.50
CA ALA A 47 -8.73 -6.47 -4.74
C ALA A 47 -8.30 -5.49 -5.86
N SER A 48 -7.03 -5.49 -6.26
CA SER A 48 -6.53 -4.70 -7.41
C SER A 48 -6.79 -5.35 -8.77
N LEU A 49 -7.33 -6.58 -8.79
CA LEU A 49 -7.52 -7.50 -9.93
C LEU A 49 -6.23 -7.99 -10.59
N ARG A 50 -5.16 -7.20 -10.52
CA ARG A 50 -3.89 -7.40 -11.24
C ARG A 50 -2.71 -7.80 -10.35
N THR A 51 -2.89 -7.70 -9.03
CA THR A 51 -1.97 -8.31 -8.08
C THR A 51 -2.47 -9.71 -7.81
N VAL A 52 -1.68 -10.71 -8.19
CA VAL A 52 -2.07 -12.12 -8.12
C VAL A 52 -1.16 -12.86 -7.15
N VAL A 53 -1.73 -13.79 -6.41
CA VAL A 53 -1.02 -14.71 -5.53
C VAL A 53 -0.93 -16.06 -6.24
N PRO A 54 0.27 -16.51 -6.65
CA PRO A 54 0.43 -17.82 -7.28
C PRO A 54 -0.08 -18.95 -6.39
N GLU A 55 -0.90 -19.84 -6.95
CA GLU A 55 -1.41 -21.02 -6.24
C GLU A 55 -0.39 -22.15 -6.32
N LEU A 56 0.40 -22.28 -5.26
CA LEU A 56 1.46 -23.27 -5.12
C LEU A 56 1.20 -24.17 -3.91
N PRO A 57 1.67 -25.44 -3.92
CA PRO A 57 1.48 -26.36 -2.79
C PRO A 57 2.04 -25.82 -1.46
N VAL A 58 3.09 -25.00 -1.54
CA VAL A 58 3.65 -24.27 -0.40
C VAL A 58 3.60 -22.78 -0.73
N PRO A 59 3.06 -21.93 0.17
CA PRO A 59 3.03 -20.49 -0.05
C PRO A 59 4.44 -19.95 -0.30
N PHE A 60 4.65 -19.36 -1.48
CA PHE A 60 5.93 -18.79 -1.88
C PHE A 60 6.28 -17.51 -1.12
N GLY A 61 5.30 -16.90 -0.43
CA GLY A 61 5.49 -15.66 0.32
C GLY A 61 5.64 -14.42 -0.57
N LEU A 62 5.42 -14.56 -1.88
CA LEU A 62 5.48 -13.48 -2.85
C LEU A 62 4.22 -13.47 -3.74
N ASN A 63 3.80 -12.27 -4.11
CA ASN A 63 2.73 -12.01 -5.06
C ASN A 63 3.25 -11.13 -6.21
N LEU A 64 2.53 -11.16 -7.33
CA LEU A 64 2.94 -10.51 -8.59
C LEU A 64 1.97 -9.41 -8.95
N LYS A 65 2.44 -8.17 -9.10
CA LYS A 65 1.66 -7.05 -9.65
C LYS A 65 1.96 -6.94 -11.14
N LEU A 66 0.95 -7.22 -11.95
CA LEU A 66 1.05 -7.31 -13.41
C LEU A 66 0.26 -6.18 -14.07
N PRO A 67 0.63 -5.71 -15.27
CA PRO A 67 -0.22 -4.89 -16.10
C PRO A 67 -1.52 -5.61 -16.47
N LEU A 68 -2.61 -4.86 -16.50
CA LEU A 68 -3.92 -5.33 -16.96
C LEU A 68 -4.59 -4.21 -17.75
N GLY A 69 -4.97 -4.53 -18.99
CA GLY A 69 -5.49 -3.57 -19.99
C GLY A 69 -6.95 -3.18 -19.73
N ILE A 70 -7.29 -2.85 -18.49
CA ILE A 70 -8.62 -2.42 -18.06
C ILE A 70 -8.53 -1.07 -17.37
N LYS A 71 -9.62 -0.32 -17.42
CA LYS A 71 -9.81 0.87 -16.60
C LYS A 71 -10.62 0.50 -15.38
N THR A 72 -10.08 0.73 -14.19
CA THR A 72 -10.86 0.72 -12.94
C THR A 72 -10.78 2.11 -12.34
N SER A 73 -11.91 2.62 -11.84
CA SER A 73 -12.11 4.06 -11.58
C SER A 73 -11.67 4.92 -12.78
N SER A 74 -10.71 5.83 -12.58
CA SER A 74 -10.22 6.76 -13.60
C SER A 74 -8.91 6.34 -14.28
N ALA A 75 -8.22 5.30 -13.80
CA ALA A 75 -6.89 4.94 -14.30
C ALA A 75 -6.83 3.57 -14.99
N LEU A 76 -6.02 3.51 -16.04
CA LEU A 76 -5.61 2.28 -16.70
C LEU A 76 -4.72 1.46 -15.76
N ARG A 77 -4.96 0.16 -15.68
CA ARG A 77 -4.31 -0.72 -14.70
C ARG A 77 -2.97 -1.30 -15.19
N THR A 78 -2.13 -0.46 -15.80
CA THR A 78 -0.73 -0.71 -16.18
C THR A 78 0.26 -0.38 -15.06
N VAL A 79 1.51 -0.85 -15.13
CA VAL A 79 2.54 -0.56 -14.11
C VAL A 79 3.58 0.36 -14.72
N SER A 80 3.69 1.59 -14.23
CA SER A 80 4.63 2.56 -14.83
C SER A 80 6.09 2.19 -14.55
N PRO A 81 7.03 2.57 -15.42
CA PRO A 81 8.46 2.38 -15.17
C PRO A 81 8.93 3.04 -13.86
N TRP A 82 8.40 4.22 -13.51
CA TRP A 82 8.67 4.85 -12.20
C TRP A 82 8.31 3.94 -11.02
N SER A 83 7.10 3.37 -11.02
CA SER A 83 6.66 2.45 -9.95
C SER A 83 7.51 1.17 -9.92
N ALA A 84 7.84 0.62 -11.08
CA ALA A 84 8.69 -0.58 -11.17
C ALA A 84 10.09 -0.31 -10.63
N PHE A 85 10.69 0.82 -11.00
CA PHE A 85 12.05 1.19 -10.62
C PHE A 85 12.19 1.48 -9.13
N VAL A 86 11.24 2.20 -8.55
CA VAL A 86 11.32 2.66 -7.16
C VAL A 86 11.07 1.54 -6.16
N GLY A 87 10.30 0.51 -6.53
CA GLY A 87 9.87 -0.55 -5.61
C GLY A 87 11.01 -1.26 -4.84
N PRO A 88 12.03 -1.80 -5.54
CA PRO A 88 13.20 -2.41 -4.90
C PRO A 88 13.99 -1.44 -4.02
N ARG A 89 14.03 -0.16 -4.37
CA ARG A 89 14.78 0.88 -3.65
C ARG A 89 14.09 1.28 -2.36
N ILE A 90 12.77 1.43 -2.38
CA ILE A 90 11.98 1.59 -1.15
C ILE A 90 12.16 0.37 -0.24
N THR A 91 12.17 -0.83 -0.82
CA THR A 91 12.37 -2.07 -0.05
C THR A 91 13.70 -2.07 0.70
N GLN A 92 14.77 -1.61 0.06
CA GLN A 92 16.08 -1.46 0.71
C GLN A 92 16.08 -0.33 1.76
N ALA A 93 15.29 0.73 1.56
CA ALA A 93 15.18 1.86 2.47
C ALA A 93 14.27 1.60 3.69
N ILE A 94 13.50 0.50 3.75
CA ILE A 94 12.56 0.19 4.86
C ILE A 94 13.20 0.35 6.25
N PRO A 95 14.42 -0.17 6.55
CA PRO A 95 15.03 0.00 7.86
C PRO A 95 15.32 1.46 8.24
N HIS A 96 15.55 2.32 7.25
CA HIS A 96 15.72 3.76 7.45
C HIS A 96 14.36 4.44 7.64
N ILE A 97 13.37 4.08 6.83
CA ILE A 97 12.00 4.64 6.89
C ILE A 97 11.34 4.36 8.24
N LEU A 98 11.54 3.17 8.81
CA LEU A 98 10.91 2.76 10.08
C LEU A 98 11.75 3.11 11.32
N ARG A 99 12.90 3.77 11.14
CA ARG A 99 13.79 4.12 12.25
C ARG A 99 13.09 5.11 13.20
N GLY A 100 13.25 4.90 14.50
CA GLY A 100 12.65 5.79 15.50
C GLY A 100 11.12 5.69 15.61
N ALA A 101 10.51 4.62 15.08
CA ALA A 101 9.12 4.31 15.39
C ALA A 101 8.95 4.08 16.90
N PRO A 102 7.94 4.69 17.55
CA PRO A 102 7.78 4.63 19.00
C PRO A 102 7.31 3.25 19.48
N VAL A 103 6.71 2.47 18.58
CA VAL A 103 6.18 1.13 18.86
C VAL A 103 6.79 0.17 17.85
N GLU A 104 7.66 -0.71 18.34
CA GLU A 104 8.30 -1.72 17.50
C GLU A 104 7.24 -2.61 16.85
N GLY A 105 7.36 -2.79 15.53
CA GLY A 105 6.43 -3.60 14.78
C GLY A 105 5.01 -3.02 14.68
N ALA A 106 4.76 -1.73 14.96
CA ALA A 106 3.46 -1.12 14.67
C ALA A 106 3.12 -1.14 13.17
N LEU A 107 4.15 -0.98 12.33
CA LEU A 107 4.05 -1.08 10.88
C LEU A 107 4.98 -2.17 10.36
N LEU A 108 4.43 -3.09 9.57
CA LEU A 108 5.19 -3.94 8.66
C LEU A 108 5.03 -3.39 7.24
N VAL A 109 6.07 -3.56 6.43
CA VAL A 109 6.04 -3.13 5.03
C VAL A 109 6.18 -4.35 4.15
N ALA A 110 5.19 -4.58 3.28
CA ALA A 110 5.27 -5.60 2.24
C ALA A 110 6.17 -5.09 1.11
N GLY A 111 7.46 -5.41 1.20
CA GLY A 111 8.48 -4.98 0.26
C GLY A 111 8.20 -5.45 -1.17
N GLU A 112 8.79 -4.73 -2.13
CA GLU A 112 8.79 -5.02 -3.56
C GLU A 112 10.22 -5.35 -4.00
N PRO A 113 10.78 -6.50 -3.61
CA PRO A 113 12.22 -6.78 -3.71
C PRO A 113 12.75 -6.85 -5.14
N ALA A 114 11.88 -7.05 -6.14
CA ALA A 114 12.28 -7.15 -7.53
C ALA A 114 11.19 -6.63 -8.45
N SER A 115 11.62 -6.14 -9.61
CA SER A 115 10.75 -5.72 -10.69
C SER A 115 11.46 -5.89 -12.02
N ALA A 116 10.69 -5.93 -13.10
CA ALA A 116 11.20 -5.90 -14.46
C ALA A 116 10.23 -5.09 -15.31
N VAL A 117 10.75 -4.27 -16.20
CA VAL A 117 9.97 -3.41 -17.10
C VAL A 117 10.66 -3.37 -18.47
N SER A 118 9.88 -3.21 -19.54
CA SER A 118 10.43 -3.01 -20.88
C SER A 118 11.41 -1.85 -20.90
N ALA A 119 12.48 -2.00 -21.69
CA ALA A 119 13.45 -0.94 -21.96
C ALA A 119 13.01 0.02 -23.08
N ASP A 120 11.74 -0.04 -23.48
CA ASP A 120 11.16 0.90 -24.43
C ASP A 120 11.36 2.35 -23.91
N PRO A 121 11.89 3.28 -24.73
CA PRO A 121 12.14 4.64 -24.30
C PRO A 121 10.85 5.41 -24.00
N ASP A 122 9.71 5.01 -24.57
CA ASP A 122 8.42 5.60 -24.27
C ASP A 122 7.78 4.90 -23.06
N PHE A 123 7.68 5.61 -21.93
CA PHE A 123 7.14 5.07 -20.69
C PHE A 123 5.64 4.73 -20.81
N ASP A 124 4.91 5.34 -21.75
CA ASP A 124 3.52 5.00 -22.04
C ASP A 124 3.38 3.66 -22.78
N ILE A 125 4.41 3.24 -23.51
CA ILE A 125 4.50 1.91 -24.09
C ILE A 125 5.07 0.93 -23.06
N ALA A 126 6.20 1.27 -22.41
CA ALA A 126 6.90 0.40 -21.48
C ALA A 126 6.02 -0.15 -20.35
N LYS A 127 5.05 0.65 -19.87
CA LYS A 127 4.12 0.26 -18.79
C LYS A 127 3.21 -0.93 -19.10
N TYR A 128 3.12 -1.36 -20.36
CA TYR A 128 2.35 -2.54 -20.78
C TYR A 128 3.14 -3.86 -20.63
N LEU A 129 4.47 -3.81 -20.53
CA LEU A 129 5.28 -5.00 -20.27
C LEU A 129 6.13 -4.75 -19.02
N CYS A 130 5.56 -5.12 -17.88
CA CYS A 130 6.15 -4.91 -16.57
C CYS A 130 5.72 -6.03 -15.60
N CYS A 131 6.51 -6.26 -14.55
CA CYS A 131 6.17 -7.09 -13.42
C CYS A 131 6.80 -6.51 -12.16
N VAL A 132 6.06 -6.47 -11.05
CA VAL A 132 6.60 -6.19 -9.72
C VAL A 132 6.36 -7.39 -8.83
N VAL A 133 7.43 -7.91 -8.23
CA VAL A 133 7.40 -8.96 -7.22
C VAL A 133 7.27 -8.28 -5.86
N ARG A 134 6.27 -8.69 -5.09
CA ARG A 134 5.95 -8.12 -3.78
C ARG A 134 5.88 -9.21 -2.72
N GLN A 135 6.23 -8.89 -1.49
CA GLN A 135 6.04 -9.76 -0.34
C GLN A 135 4.56 -9.92 0.00
N ASP A 136 4.16 -11.15 0.31
CA ASP A 136 2.80 -11.42 0.75
C ASP A 136 2.60 -10.99 2.21
N ALA A 137 1.64 -10.07 2.42
CA ALA A 137 1.32 -9.54 3.75
C ALA A 137 0.84 -10.62 4.73
N GLU A 138 0.10 -11.62 4.26
CA GLU A 138 -0.33 -12.75 5.09
C GLU A 138 0.88 -13.61 5.49
N HIS A 139 1.78 -13.88 4.54
CA HIS A 139 3.00 -14.63 4.81
C HIS A 139 3.92 -13.90 5.81
N LEU A 140 4.05 -12.57 5.69
CA LEU A 140 4.81 -11.73 6.63
C LEU A 140 4.28 -11.79 8.07
N CYS A 141 2.98 -12.05 8.24
CA CYS A 141 2.32 -12.07 9.55
C CYS A 141 2.20 -13.49 10.13
N HIS A 142 2.33 -14.54 9.31
CA HIS A 142 2.09 -15.92 9.72
C HIS A 142 2.95 -16.34 10.91
N SER A 143 4.27 -16.06 10.88
CA SER A 143 5.19 -16.41 11.97
C SER A 143 4.92 -15.67 13.28
N ARG A 144 4.10 -14.62 13.24
CA ARG A 144 3.70 -13.81 14.40
C ARG A 144 2.39 -14.31 15.04
N GLY A 145 1.76 -15.35 14.49
CA GLY A 145 0.42 -15.77 14.93
C GLY A 145 -0.68 -14.76 14.56
N GLU A 146 -0.45 -13.99 13.50
CA GLU A 146 -1.32 -12.89 13.07
C GLU A 146 -1.91 -13.17 11.68
N ARG A 147 -3.05 -12.54 11.38
CA ARG A 147 -3.71 -12.52 10.08
C ARG A 147 -3.85 -11.09 9.58
N VAL A 148 -4.04 -10.91 8.28
CA VAL A 148 -4.29 -9.59 7.70
C VAL A 148 -5.69 -9.43 7.11
N ILE A 149 -6.28 -8.26 7.31
CA ILE A 149 -7.54 -7.84 6.69
C ILE A 149 -7.28 -6.57 5.89
N VAL A 150 -7.62 -6.52 4.61
CA VAL A 150 -7.50 -5.27 3.83
C VAL A 150 -8.40 -4.19 4.45
N ALA A 151 -7.84 -3.02 4.77
CA ALA A 151 -8.57 -1.99 5.52
C ALA A 151 -9.83 -1.50 4.76
N ALA A 152 -9.83 -1.58 3.44
CA ALA A 152 -11.00 -1.26 2.61
C ALA A 152 -12.24 -2.08 3.00
N ALA A 153 -12.07 -3.37 3.31
CA ALA A 153 -13.16 -4.28 3.67
C ALA A 153 -13.81 -3.92 5.02
N LEU A 154 -13.10 -3.19 5.89
CA LEU A 154 -13.64 -2.75 7.18
C LEU A 154 -14.78 -1.74 7.01
N THR A 155 -14.81 -1.06 5.86
CA THR A 155 -15.74 0.04 5.58
C THR A 155 -16.93 -0.35 4.73
N ASP A 156 -17.06 -1.64 4.40
CA ASP A 156 -18.22 -2.17 3.71
C ASP A 156 -19.43 -2.28 4.66
N TYR A 157 -20.61 -2.38 4.05
CA TYR A 157 -21.86 -2.66 4.73
C TYR A 157 -22.40 -3.98 4.19
N SER A 158 -22.99 -4.78 5.07
CA SER A 158 -23.79 -5.93 4.67
C SER A 158 -25.15 -5.53 4.12
N ASP A 159 -25.85 -6.51 3.57
CA ASP A 159 -27.20 -6.36 3.00
C ASP A 159 -28.23 -5.79 3.99
N ASP A 160 -28.09 -6.06 5.28
CA ASP A 160 -28.94 -5.50 6.36
C ASP A 160 -28.48 -4.12 6.86
N GLY A 161 -27.48 -3.50 6.20
CA GLY A 161 -27.00 -2.15 6.49
C GLY A 161 -26.05 -2.03 7.68
N VAL A 162 -25.59 -3.14 8.27
CA VAL A 162 -24.61 -3.11 9.37
C VAL A 162 -23.18 -3.03 8.82
N GLY A 163 -22.39 -2.11 9.36
CA GLY A 163 -20.98 -1.95 9.02
C GLY A 163 -20.15 -3.21 9.27
N ALA A 164 -19.26 -3.56 8.35
CA ALA A 164 -18.43 -4.76 8.42
C ALA A 164 -17.58 -4.82 9.70
N ALA A 165 -16.93 -3.70 10.08
CA ALA A 165 -16.21 -3.62 11.35
C ALA A 165 -17.12 -3.80 12.58
N VAL A 166 -18.32 -3.21 12.56
CA VAL A 166 -19.29 -3.37 13.66
C VAL A 166 -19.69 -4.82 13.84
N ARG A 167 -19.99 -5.52 12.73
CA ARG A 167 -20.36 -6.94 12.78
C ARG A 167 -19.19 -7.81 13.22
N HIS A 168 -18.02 -7.65 12.61
CA HIS A 168 -16.88 -8.54 12.84
C HIS A 168 -16.42 -8.53 14.30
N TRP A 169 -16.32 -7.35 14.91
CA TRP A 169 -15.93 -7.19 16.31
C TRP A 169 -17.11 -7.09 17.29
N LYS A 170 -18.34 -7.32 16.82
CA LYS A 170 -19.57 -7.28 17.64
C LYS A 170 -19.68 -5.99 18.48
N LEU A 171 -19.47 -4.84 17.85
CA LEU A 171 -19.44 -3.53 18.50
C LEU A 171 -20.88 -3.01 18.72
N GLU A 172 -21.60 -3.62 19.66
CA GLU A 172 -23.04 -3.39 19.86
C GLU A 172 -23.35 -2.04 20.51
N THR A 173 -22.47 -1.58 21.39
CA THR A 173 -22.63 -0.33 22.15
C THR A 173 -21.83 0.82 21.56
N LEU A 174 -22.22 2.06 21.90
CA LEU A 174 -21.46 3.26 21.55
C LEU A 174 -20.04 3.22 22.12
N ALA A 175 -19.89 2.76 23.37
CA ALA A 175 -18.60 2.71 24.06
C ALA A 175 -17.62 1.73 23.38
N GLU A 176 -18.09 0.56 22.95
CA GLU A 176 -17.27 -0.40 22.21
C GLU A 176 -16.79 0.16 20.87
N ARG A 177 -17.67 0.85 20.14
CA ARG A 177 -17.31 1.51 18.86
C ARG A 177 -16.28 2.61 19.07
N GLN A 178 -16.44 3.41 20.13
CA GLN A 178 -15.47 4.45 20.50
C GLN A 178 -14.13 3.86 20.90
N ALA A 179 -14.12 2.80 21.72
CA ALA A 179 -12.90 2.10 22.13
C ALA A 179 -12.17 1.46 20.94
N PHE A 180 -12.92 0.85 20.01
CA PHE A 180 -12.37 0.31 18.78
C PHE A 180 -11.73 1.42 17.93
N LEU A 181 -12.43 2.55 17.71
CA LEU A 181 -11.88 3.67 16.96
C LEU A 181 -10.63 4.25 17.63
N GLN A 182 -10.62 4.41 18.96
CA GLN A 182 -9.46 4.89 19.71
C GLN A 182 -8.25 3.96 19.50
N SER A 183 -8.45 2.65 19.65
CA SER A 183 -7.40 1.64 19.44
C SER A 183 -6.88 1.66 17.99
N TYR A 184 -7.78 1.76 17.01
CA TYR A 184 -7.44 1.85 15.60
C TYR A 184 -6.62 3.11 15.30
N ALA A 185 -7.10 4.29 15.72
CA ALA A 185 -6.45 5.57 15.45
C ALA A 185 -5.07 5.65 16.12
N ASP A 186 -4.95 5.16 17.35
CA ASP A 186 -3.67 5.10 18.05
C ASP A 186 -2.64 4.28 17.28
N ARG A 187 -3.01 3.04 16.91
CA ARG A 187 -2.11 2.16 16.15
C ARG A 187 -1.82 2.70 14.75
N LEU A 188 -2.79 3.36 14.12
CA LEU A 188 -2.61 3.93 12.78
C LEU A 188 -1.58 5.05 12.83
N PHE A 189 -1.68 5.94 13.82
CA PHE A 189 -0.73 7.03 13.96
C PHE A 189 0.63 6.57 14.49
N ASP A 190 0.69 5.57 15.37
CA ASP A 190 1.96 4.93 15.75
C ASP A 190 2.67 4.29 14.56
N ALA A 191 1.91 3.77 13.59
CA ALA A 191 2.45 3.13 12.40
C ALA A 191 2.93 4.15 11.34
N PHE A 192 2.12 5.17 11.04
CA PHE A 192 2.32 5.99 9.83
C PHE A 192 2.83 7.41 10.08
N LEU A 193 2.69 7.98 11.29
CA LEU A 193 3.27 9.30 11.58
C LEU A 193 4.79 9.32 11.69
N PRO A 194 5.48 8.31 12.28
CA PRO A 194 6.92 8.41 12.47
C PRO A 194 7.72 8.63 11.18
N PRO A 195 7.46 7.91 10.06
CA PRO A 195 8.13 8.20 8.79
C PRO A 195 7.92 9.63 8.28
N ILE A 196 6.74 10.20 8.53
CA ILE A 196 6.39 11.56 8.10
C ILE A 196 7.17 12.59 8.93
N LEU A 197 7.09 12.44 10.25
CA LEU A 197 7.68 13.38 11.21
C LEU A 197 9.22 13.33 11.20
N ASN A 198 9.78 12.13 11.16
CA ASN A 198 11.22 11.93 11.34
C ASN A 198 11.98 12.00 10.02
N HIS A 199 11.35 11.62 8.91
CA HIS A 199 12.06 11.32 7.67
C HIS A 199 11.50 12.00 6.42
N GLY A 200 10.42 12.78 6.53
CA GLY A 200 9.79 13.41 5.36
C GLY A 200 9.31 12.37 4.34
N PHE A 201 8.83 11.23 4.83
CA PHE A 201 8.39 10.10 4.02
C PHE A 201 6.93 9.76 4.35
N ALA A 202 6.06 9.72 3.35
CA ALA A 202 4.68 9.28 3.48
C ALA A 202 4.38 8.10 2.56
N PHE A 203 3.77 7.05 3.13
CA PHE A 203 3.15 6.00 2.33
C PHE A 203 1.79 6.46 1.78
N GLU A 204 1.39 5.98 0.60
CA GLU A 204 0.01 6.12 0.11
C GLU A 204 -0.93 5.15 0.84
N ALA A 205 -1.11 5.37 2.15
CA ALA A 205 -1.76 4.46 3.09
C ALA A 205 -3.30 4.53 3.02
N HIS A 206 -3.86 4.50 1.81
CA HIS A 206 -5.30 4.42 1.63
C HIS A 206 -5.78 2.97 1.90
N PRO A 207 -7.09 2.73 2.14
CA PRO A 207 -7.56 1.43 2.65
C PRO A 207 -7.26 0.18 1.79
N GLN A 208 -6.97 0.32 0.49
CA GLN A 208 -6.53 -0.81 -0.34
C GLN A 208 -5.03 -1.18 -0.17
N ASN A 209 -4.19 -0.19 0.17
CA ASN A 209 -2.75 -0.33 0.38
C ASN A 209 -2.40 -0.63 1.85
N THR A 210 -3.35 -0.40 2.75
CA THR A 210 -3.23 -0.70 4.18
C THR A 210 -3.97 -1.98 4.53
N LEU A 211 -3.32 -2.86 5.28
CA LEU A 211 -3.93 -4.07 5.82
C LEU A 211 -3.84 -4.03 7.35
N LEU A 212 -4.97 -4.24 8.02
CA LEU A 212 -5.07 -4.38 9.45
C LEU A 212 -4.48 -5.73 9.85
N ARG A 213 -3.50 -5.74 10.76
CA ARG A 213 -2.99 -6.95 11.39
C ARG A 213 -3.82 -7.26 12.61
N VAL A 214 -4.29 -8.50 12.70
CA VAL A 214 -5.07 -8.99 13.83
C VAL A 214 -4.45 -10.26 14.38
N ASP A 215 -4.55 -10.45 15.69
CA ASP A 215 -4.24 -11.72 16.33
C ASP A 215 -5.14 -12.83 15.75
N ALA A 216 -4.54 -13.94 15.31
CA ALA A 216 -5.30 -15.02 14.65
C ALA A 216 -6.30 -15.71 15.60
N SER A 217 -6.06 -15.66 16.91
CA SER A 217 -6.86 -16.34 17.92
C SER A 217 -7.90 -15.43 18.56
N THR A 218 -7.55 -14.16 18.84
CA THR A 218 -8.43 -13.23 19.55
C THR A 218 -9.11 -12.21 18.65
N GLY A 219 -8.59 -12.00 17.42
CA GLY A 219 -9.03 -10.91 16.54
C GLY A 219 -8.61 -9.52 17.02
N GLU A 220 -7.78 -9.41 18.06
CA GLU A 220 -7.28 -8.13 18.56
C GLU A 220 -6.39 -7.45 17.51
N VAL A 221 -6.58 -6.15 17.30
CA VAL A 221 -5.74 -5.38 16.38
C VAL A 221 -4.31 -5.29 16.91
N ARG A 222 -3.33 -5.69 16.10
CA ARG A 222 -1.90 -5.68 16.41
C ARG A 222 -1.12 -4.55 15.73
N GLY A 223 -1.61 -4.04 14.59
CA GLY A 223 -0.95 -2.99 13.84
C GLY A 223 -1.34 -3.03 12.37
N PHE A 224 -0.42 -2.64 11.49
CA PHE A 224 -0.68 -2.56 10.05
C PHE A 224 0.42 -3.20 9.22
N VAL A 225 0.04 -3.68 8.02
CA VAL A 225 0.95 -3.86 6.88
C VAL A 225 0.63 -2.78 5.86
N VAL A 226 1.64 -2.15 5.28
CA VAL A 226 1.48 -1.29 4.08
C VAL A 226 2.13 -1.93 2.87
N ARG A 227 1.55 -1.70 1.69
CA ARG A 227 2.05 -2.18 0.40
C ARG A 227 1.83 -1.12 -0.68
N ASP A 228 2.44 -1.36 -1.83
CA ASP A 228 2.39 -0.51 -3.02
C ASP A 228 3.16 0.80 -2.87
N PHE A 229 4.23 0.93 -3.65
CA PHE A 229 5.12 2.08 -3.57
C PHE A 229 4.94 3.10 -4.70
N GLY A 230 3.97 2.88 -5.59
CA GLY A 230 3.78 3.72 -6.77
C GLY A 230 3.27 5.15 -6.49
N GLY A 231 2.73 5.40 -5.30
CA GLY A 231 2.16 6.70 -4.90
C GLY A 231 2.73 7.26 -3.60
N ILE A 232 3.86 6.73 -3.11
CA ILE A 232 4.55 7.27 -1.93
C ILE A 232 5.03 8.70 -2.18
N LYS A 233 5.36 9.45 -1.13
CA LYS A 233 6.04 10.75 -1.23
C LYS A 233 7.28 10.77 -0.35
N VAL A 234 8.41 11.18 -0.91
CA VAL A 234 9.65 11.42 -0.15
C VAL A 234 10.20 12.80 -0.43
N HIS A 235 10.42 13.57 0.62
CA HIS A 235 11.17 14.83 0.54
C HIS A 235 12.65 14.51 0.78
N GLN A 236 13.41 14.33 -0.31
CA GLN A 236 14.80 13.86 -0.29
C GLN A 236 15.70 14.65 0.67
N PRO A 237 15.64 15.99 0.75
CA PRO A 237 16.48 16.74 1.69
C PRO A 237 16.25 16.33 3.16
N THR A 238 14.99 16.15 3.57
CA THR A 238 14.65 15.71 4.95
C THR A 238 15.04 14.25 5.17
N PHE A 239 14.79 13.39 4.18
CA PHE A 239 15.13 11.98 4.27
C PHE A 239 16.65 11.79 4.43
N ARG A 240 17.46 12.48 3.60
CA ARG A 240 18.92 12.47 3.69
C ARG A 240 19.42 13.02 5.01
N ALA A 241 18.90 14.15 5.46
CA ALA A 241 19.32 14.77 6.73
C ALA A 241 19.09 13.86 7.94
N SER A 242 18.00 13.09 7.94
CA SER A 242 17.62 12.22 9.06
C SER A 242 18.18 10.79 8.99
N THR A 243 18.43 10.27 7.79
CA THR A 243 18.85 8.86 7.60
C THR A 243 20.28 8.69 7.14
N GLY A 244 20.89 9.75 6.58
CA GLY A 244 22.19 9.71 5.91
C GLY A 244 22.17 9.03 4.54
N ALA A 245 20.99 8.72 4.00
CA ALA A 245 20.81 8.01 2.74
C ALA A 245 19.83 8.75 1.80
N ASP A 246 19.93 8.45 0.52
CA ASP A 246 18.98 8.88 -0.51
C ASP A 246 18.23 7.67 -1.07
N ILE A 247 17.03 7.91 -1.57
CA ILE A 247 16.28 6.92 -2.34
C ILE A 247 16.46 7.27 -3.82
N GLU A 248 17.16 6.42 -4.58
CA GLU A 248 17.30 6.66 -6.02
C GLU A 248 15.92 6.62 -6.70
N MET A 249 15.65 7.58 -7.58
CA MET A 249 14.41 7.70 -8.33
C MET A 249 14.70 8.02 -9.79
N LEU A 250 13.80 7.63 -10.68
CA LEU A 250 13.84 8.10 -12.06
C LEU A 250 13.49 9.60 -12.11
N PRO A 251 13.98 10.35 -13.11
CA PRO A 251 13.58 11.74 -13.33
C PRO A 251 12.05 11.90 -13.40
N ASP A 252 11.56 13.04 -12.93
CA ASP A 252 10.12 13.40 -12.92
C ASP A 252 9.22 12.38 -12.20
N SER A 253 9.79 11.60 -11.27
CA SER A 253 9.00 10.64 -10.51
C SER A 253 7.95 11.36 -9.66
N CYS A 254 6.69 10.95 -9.80
CA CYS A 254 5.62 11.43 -8.95
C CYS A 254 5.79 11.07 -7.47
N THR A 255 6.75 10.17 -7.14
CA THR A 255 7.07 9.79 -5.77
C THR A 255 8.01 10.74 -5.05
N GLU A 256 8.72 11.59 -5.79
CA GLU A 256 9.51 12.67 -5.19
C GLU A 256 8.55 13.78 -4.74
N ALA A 257 8.81 14.32 -3.55
CA ALA A 257 8.12 15.49 -3.01
C ALA A 257 9.07 16.67 -3.05
N HIS A 258 8.67 17.78 -3.67
CA HIS A 258 9.49 18.99 -3.73
C HIS A 258 9.41 19.81 -2.44
N THR A 259 8.33 19.63 -1.67
CA THR A 259 8.13 20.26 -0.36
C THR A 259 7.66 19.23 0.66
N MET A 260 7.78 19.58 1.94
CA MET A 260 7.17 18.79 3.02
C MET A 260 5.64 18.83 2.97
N ASP A 261 5.03 19.87 2.39
CA ASP A 261 3.58 19.98 2.28
C ASP A 261 3.00 18.86 1.40
N GLU A 262 3.67 18.48 0.31
CA GLU A 262 3.26 17.34 -0.51
C GLU A 262 3.25 16.00 0.27
N VAL A 263 4.18 15.84 1.22
CA VAL A 263 4.23 14.68 2.13
C VAL A 263 3.04 14.73 3.10
N PHE A 264 2.76 15.91 3.66
CA PHE A 264 1.65 16.12 4.59
C PHE A 264 0.28 15.95 3.93
N ASP A 265 0.15 16.39 2.68
CA ASP A 265 -1.07 16.30 1.88
C ASP A 265 -1.38 14.85 1.52
N LEU A 266 -0.37 14.09 1.07
CA LEU A 266 -0.54 12.66 0.82
C LEU A 266 -0.99 11.93 2.09
N ALA A 267 -0.34 12.22 3.21
CA ALA A 267 -0.66 11.60 4.49
C ALA A 267 -2.08 11.97 4.97
N HIS A 268 -2.47 13.24 4.86
CA HIS A 268 -3.83 13.67 5.21
C HIS A 268 -4.87 12.98 4.33
N HIS A 269 -4.64 13.00 3.02
CA HIS A 269 -5.52 12.38 2.04
C HIS A 269 -5.76 10.90 2.34
N THR A 270 -4.69 10.15 2.62
CA THR A 270 -4.77 8.70 2.73
C THR A 270 -5.16 8.21 4.13
N LEU A 271 -4.62 8.80 5.19
CA LEU A 271 -4.90 8.42 6.58
C LEU A 271 -6.23 9.01 7.07
N VAL A 272 -6.47 10.30 6.81
CA VAL A 272 -7.62 11.02 7.35
C VAL A 272 -8.83 10.89 6.43
N GLN A 273 -8.72 11.38 5.19
CA GLN A 273 -9.85 11.46 4.26
C GLN A 273 -10.29 10.08 3.75
N CYS A 274 -9.36 9.24 3.30
CA CYS A 274 -9.72 7.94 2.73
C CYS A 274 -10.05 6.89 3.78
N GLN A 275 -9.37 6.92 4.93
CA GLN A 275 -9.39 5.83 5.90
C GLN A 275 -10.19 6.18 7.16
N LEU A 276 -9.72 7.10 8.01
CA LEU A 276 -10.38 7.42 9.28
C LEU A 276 -11.79 7.96 9.08
N HIS A 277 -12.01 8.84 8.09
CA HIS A 277 -13.35 9.36 7.79
C HIS A 277 -14.34 8.23 7.49
N ARG A 278 -13.95 7.27 6.63
CA ARG A 278 -14.82 6.14 6.26
C ARG A 278 -15.09 5.22 7.44
N LEU A 279 -14.07 4.92 8.25
CA LEU A 279 -14.22 4.10 9.43
C LEU A 279 -15.15 4.75 10.47
N ILE A 280 -14.99 6.06 10.73
CA ILE A 280 -15.87 6.82 11.62
C ILE A 280 -17.33 6.70 11.18
N ARG A 281 -17.62 6.76 9.87
CA ARG A 281 -18.98 6.63 9.33
C ARG A 281 -19.55 5.22 9.53
N VAL A 282 -18.76 4.19 9.28
CA VAL A 282 -19.17 2.78 9.43
C VAL A 282 -19.43 2.42 10.90
N LEU A 283 -18.70 3.04 11.82
CA LEU A 283 -18.95 2.94 13.27
C LEU A 283 -20.12 3.84 13.75
N GLY A 284 -20.69 4.68 12.88
CA GLY A 284 -21.75 5.62 13.25
C GLY A 284 -21.29 6.75 14.19
N LEU A 285 -19.99 7.06 14.22
CA LEU A 285 -19.37 8.04 15.11
C LEU A 285 -19.18 9.42 14.46
N HIS A 286 -19.66 9.61 13.23
CA HIS A 286 -19.59 10.89 12.50
C HIS A 286 -20.59 11.92 13.01
N TYR A 287 -21.69 11.47 13.62
CA TYR A 287 -22.69 12.36 14.18
C TYR A 287 -22.13 13.07 15.42
N ARG A 288 -22.29 14.40 15.49
CA ARG A 288 -21.89 15.26 16.63
C ARG A 288 -20.38 15.33 16.93
N GLY A 289 -19.52 14.83 16.02
CA GLY A 289 -18.07 15.01 16.09
C GLY A 289 -17.32 14.12 17.09
N GLY A 290 -17.99 13.18 17.77
CA GLY A 290 -17.35 12.31 18.78
C GLY A 290 -16.21 11.46 18.22
N GLY A 291 -16.37 10.87 17.03
CA GLY A 291 -15.29 10.13 16.37
C GLY A 291 -14.09 11.00 16.02
N TRP A 292 -14.31 12.25 15.62
CA TRP A 292 -13.23 13.19 15.32
C TRP A 292 -12.50 13.67 16.57
N ALA A 293 -13.18 13.80 17.70
CA ALA A 293 -12.52 14.11 18.98
C ALA A 293 -11.53 13.00 19.39
N ILE A 294 -11.90 11.73 19.20
CA ILE A 294 -11.04 10.56 19.42
C ILE A 294 -9.80 10.61 18.52
N VAL A 295 -10.01 10.80 17.21
CA VAL A 295 -8.90 10.91 16.24
C VAL A 295 -7.99 12.08 16.58
N ARG A 296 -8.55 13.25 16.90
CA ARG A 296 -7.79 14.44 17.26
C ARG A 296 -6.93 14.19 18.50
N SER A 297 -7.51 13.66 19.56
CA SER A 297 -6.77 13.34 20.79
C SER A 297 -5.62 12.36 20.53
N SER A 298 -5.85 11.35 19.69
CA SER A 298 -4.82 10.40 19.27
C SER A 298 -3.68 11.06 18.48
N PHE A 299 -4.00 11.97 17.56
CA PHE A 299 -3.03 12.74 16.77
C PHE A 299 -2.22 13.71 17.63
N GLU A 300 -2.87 14.50 18.49
CA GLU A 300 -2.23 15.55 19.30
C GLU A 300 -1.26 14.99 20.35
N ARG A 301 -1.44 13.74 20.79
CA ARG A 301 -0.47 13.04 21.65
C ARG A 301 0.85 12.72 20.94
N ARG A 302 0.85 12.66 19.62
CA ARG A 302 1.99 12.23 18.78
C ARG A 302 2.62 13.38 18.01
N VAL A 303 1.89 14.46 17.78
CA VAL A 303 2.37 15.59 16.99
C VAL A 303 2.42 16.86 17.84
N PRO A 304 3.63 17.42 18.07
CA PRO A 304 3.82 18.67 18.80
C PRO A 304 2.97 19.81 18.25
N SER A 305 2.53 20.72 19.12
CA SER A 305 1.66 21.86 18.76
C SER A 305 2.28 22.81 17.73
N ASP A 306 3.60 22.93 17.73
CA ASP A 306 4.41 23.77 16.85
C ASP A 306 4.93 23.04 15.61
N HIS A 307 4.66 21.73 15.48
CA HIS A 307 5.13 20.97 14.32
C HIS A 307 4.37 21.38 13.03
N PRO A 308 5.06 21.62 11.90
CA PRO A 308 4.43 22.04 10.64
C PRO A 308 3.26 21.15 10.17
N LEU A 309 3.39 19.82 10.32
CA LEU A 309 2.30 18.86 10.05
C LEU A 309 0.98 19.23 10.75
N ARG A 310 1.03 19.61 12.03
CA ARG A 310 -0.18 19.95 12.80
C ARG A 310 -0.79 21.25 12.31
N LEU A 311 0.04 22.24 12.00
CA LEU A 311 -0.42 23.50 11.39
C LEU A 311 -1.10 23.23 10.04
N ALA A 312 -0.50 22.39 9.19
CA ALA A 312 -1.07 22.00 7.91
C ALA A 312 -2.43 21.30 8.06
N TRP A 313 -2.54 20.32 8.96
CA TRP A 313 -3.78 19.55 9.15
C TRP A 313 -4.89 20.28 9.91
N TYR A 314 -4.58 21.42 10.54
CA TYR A 314 -5.55 22.22 11.31
C TYR A 314 -5.99 23.49 10.55
N GLN A 315 -5.60 23.62 9.29
CA GLN A 315 -6.11 24.67 8.44
C GLN A 315 -7.64 24.62 8.36
N ALA A 316 -8.27 25.79 8.28
CA ALA A 316 -9.74 25.90 8.21
C ALA A 316 -10.31 25.26 6.94
N THR A 317 -9.50 25.18 5.88
CA THR A 317 -9.84 24.61 4.58
C THR A 317 -8.72 23.70 4.11
N PHE A 318 -9.07 22.64 3.39
CA PHE A 318 -8.10 21.70 2.84
C PHE A 318 -8.46 21.44 1.38
N GLU A 319 -7.47 21.46 0.49
CA GLU A 319 -7.68 21.05 -0.90
C GLU A 319 -7.73 19.51 -0.95
N LEU A 320 -8.93 18.98 -1.15
CA LEU A 320 -9.13 17.54 -1.24
C LEU A 320 -9.05 17.11 -2.70
N LYS A 321 -8.43 15.95 -2.93
CA LYS A 321 -8.46 15.28 -4.23
C LYS A 321 -9.91 15.06 -4.68
N CYS A 322 -10.27 15.64 -5.82
CA CYS A 322 -11.54 15.39 -6.50
C CYS A 322 -11.40 14.11 -7.33
N PHE A 323 -12.27 13.12 -7.08
CA PHE A 323 -12.24 11.80 -7.73
C PHE A 323 -13.32 11.66 -8.79
#